data_AF-A0A316FE99-F1
#
_entry.id   AF-A0A316FE99-F1
#
_cell.length_a   1.000
_cell.length_b   1.000
_cell.length_c   1.000
_cell.angle_alpha   90.00
_cell.angle_beta   90.00
_cell.angle_gamma   90.00
#
_symmetry.space_group_name_H-M   'P 1'
#
loop_
_entity.id
_entity.type
_entity.pdbx_description
1 polymer ?
#
loop_
_entity_poly.entity_id
_entity_poly.type
_entity_poly.pdbx_seq_one_letter_code
_entity_poly.pdbx_strand_id
1 'polypeptide(L)'
;MVETRRWLRRTGFGVVAAMLATTPFGAAPAQAAEATGELAGSAWLDIGGVNAAVTAVRGAAGGKVRNGTVDTASLTGTGIGVALIDSGIAPVPGLNQPGKVINGPDLSFESQTPGLQHTDTYGHGTHMAGIIAGSDPAGGYEGVAPGAHLISLKTAAYDGAVDVSQVIAAIDWVVAHRNDPGLNIRVLNLSFGTDSIQPSLVDPLSFAVETAWKKGIVVVVSAGNDGAARMTMPSANPYVLAVGAADPNGTEARTDDTIATFSNRGTAARHPDLIAAGRSLVSLRVPGSYIDTQYPAARVGDRLFRGSGTSQAAAVVSGSVALLLQQRPGLTPDQVKQLLMKTADPLAKPDPIGSGAGQLDIAGAATLIAPLGATQTWQAATGLGTLEASRGTSHLVDGVTGIQLIGERDIFGKPWVPLTWVTAARNGRAWTGGTWNGSVWSGQAFTGTSWASSTWAIVTWTGRSWAGRSWAGDSWAGRSWNGGTWTGRSWAYGTWAGRSWAGRSWA
;
A
#
# COMPACT_ATOMS: atom_id res chain seq x y z
N MET A 1 -19.99 23.38 8.35
CA MET A 1 -18.88 22.68 9.02
C MET A 1 -19.12 21.19 8.79
N VAL A 2 -18.29 20.56 7.98
CA VAL A 2 -18.34 19.12 7.72
C VAL A 2 -17.49 18.48 8.82
N GLU A 3 -18.10 17.72 9.72
CA GLU A 3 -17.36 16.84 10.63
C GLU A 3 -16.66 15.77 9.79
N THR A 4 -15.35 15.92 9.60
CA THR A 4 -14.50 14.82 9.17
C THR A 4 -14.53 13.76 10.27
N ARG A 5 -15.19 12.63 10.00
CA ARG A 5 -15.14 11.46 10.90
C ARG A 5 -13.66 11.07 11.06
N ARG A 6 -13.13 11.26 12.26
CA ARG A 6 -11.84 10.69 12.65
C ARG A 6 -12.05 9.21 12.83
N TRP A 7 -11.13 8.36 12.36
CA TRP A 7 -11.09 6.92 12.62
C TRP A 7 -9.87 6.69 13.53
N LEU A 8 -9.96 5.85 14.56
CA LEU A 8 -8.91 5.75 15.61
C LEU A 8 -8.62 4.30 15.97
N ARG A 9 -7.39 3.81 15.84
CA ARG A 9 -7.01 2.43 16.21
C ARG A 9 -6.81 2.26 17.72
N ARG A 10 -7.20 1.09 18.27
CA ARG A 10 -6.87 0.63 19.64
C ARG A 10 -6.46 -0.84 19.63
N THR A 11 -5.39 -1.16 20.36
CA THR A 11 -4.96 -2.52 20.71
C THR A 11 -5.74 -3.02 21.94
N GLY A 12 -6.19 -4.28 21.93
CA GLY A 12 -6.97 -4.86 23.02
C GLY A 12 -6.08 -5.48 24.09
N PHE A 13 -6.08 -4.93 25.31
CA PHE A 13 -5.52 -5.61 26.49
C PHE A 13 -6.58 -6.52 27.13
N GLY A 14 -6.35 -7.83 27.09
CA GLY A 14 -7.07 -8.80 27.92
C GLY A 14 -6.52 -8.80 29.34
N VAL A 15 -7.34 -8.39 30.31
CA VAL A 15 -7.03 -8.44 31.75
C VAL A 15 -7.13 -9.89 32.24
N VAL A 16 -6.03 -10.45 32.74
CA VAL A 16 -6.05 -11.58 33.68
C VAL A 16 -5.38 -11.13 34.96
N ALA A 17 -6.15 -11.14 36.05
CA ALA A 17 -5.68 -10.82 37.39
C ALA A 17 -4.98 -12.03 38.03
N ALA A 18 -3.78 -11.83 38.59
CA ALA A 18 -3.24 -12.64 39.68
C ALA A 18 -2.20 -11.86 40.50
N MET A 19 -2.15 -12.15 41.79
CA MET A 19 -1.69 -11.32 42.90
C MET A 19 -0.16 -11.21 43.09
N LEU A 20 0.24 -10.02 43.56
CA LEU A 20 1.38 -9.59 44.38
C LEU A 20 2.41 -10.62 44.90
N ALA A 21 3.69 -10.34 44.63
CA ALA A 21 4.78 -10.40 45.61
C ALA A 21 5.85 -9.34 45.27
N THR A 22 6.27 -8.60 46.29
CA THR A 22 7.14 -7.41 46.24
C THR A 22 8.63 -7.75 46.44
N THR A 23 9.52 -7.26 45.57
CA THR A 23 10.90 -6.81 45.91
C THR A 23 11.40 -5.75 44.90
N PRO A 24 12.31 -4.83 45.29
CA PRO A 24 12.57 -3.59 44.56
C PRO A 24 13.92 -3.57 43.78
N PHE A 25 13.99 -2.65 42.81
CA PHE A 25 15.16 -2.17 42.05
C PHE A 25 15.89 -3.12 41.08
N GLY A 26 15.62 -2.92 39.79
CA GLY A 26 16.43 -3.37 38.66
C GLY A 26 15.93 -2.68 37.38
N ALA A 27 16.86 -2.20 36.54
CA ALA A 27 16.71 -1.39 35.33
C ALA A 27 15.37 -1.52 34.56
N ALA A 28 14.84 -0.37 34.13
CA ALA A 28 13.67 -0.28 33.27
C ALA A 28 13.87 -1.12 31.98
N PRO A 29 12.97 -2.08 31.68
CA PRO A 29 13.05 -2.83 30.43
C PRO A 29 12.63 -1.92 29.27
N ALA A 30 13.33 -2.07 28.15
CA ALA A 30 13.05 -1.39 26.89
C ALA A 30 11.58 -1.61 26.48
N GLN A 31 10.89 -0.53 26.13
CA GLN A 31 9.55 -0.55 25.56
C GLN A 31 9.58 -1.34 24.24
N ALA A 32 8.88 -2.48 24.22
CA ALA A 32 8.62 -3.24 23.01
C ALA A 32 7.72 -2.41 22.08
N ALA A 33 8.18 -2.19 20.85
CA ALA A 33 7.46 -1.48 19.81
C ALA A 33 6.22 -2.29 19.36
N GLU A 34 5.07 -1.62 19.30
CA GLU A 34 3.78 -2.17 18.86
C GLU A 34 3.79 -2.43 17.35
N ALA A 35 3.43 -3.64 16.93
CA ALA A 35 3.24 -3.99 15.53
C ALA A 35 1.77 -3.74 15.15
N THR A 36 1.49 -2.56 14.59
CA THR A 36 0.19 -2.19 14.03
C THR A 36 0.21 -2.37 12.51
N GLY A 37 -0.92 -2.79 11.91
CA GLY A 37 -1.10 -2.86 10.45
C GLY A 37 -1.23 -1.47 9.82
N GLU A 38 -0.22 -0.62 10.01
CA GLU A 38 -0.09 0.71 9.43
C GLU A 38 0.59 0.63 8.07
N LEU A 39 0.30 1.61 7.20
CA LEU A 39 1.25 2.02 6.18
C LEU A 39 2.44 2.73 6.86
N ALA A 40 3.25 1.96 7.61
CA ALA A 40 4.55 2.35 8.19
C ALA A 40 4.59 3.54 9.19
N GLY A 41 3.88 3.53 10.31
CA GLY A 41 3.92 4.65 11.29
C GLY A 41 4.93 4.57 12.44
N SER A 42 5.74 3.51 12.59
CA SER A 42 6.85 3.51 13.57
C SER A 42 8.26 3.48 12.95
N ALA A 43 8.40 3.04 11.70
CA ALA A 43 9.69 2.88 11.02
C ALA A 43 10.00 3.95 9.95
N TRP A 44 9.06 4.86 9.66
CA TRP A 44 9.17 5.82 8.54
C TRP A 44 10.49 6.61 8.55
N LEU A 45 10.97 6.96 9.74
CA LEU A 45 12.09 7.86 9.92
C LEU A 45 13.45 7.21 10.17
N ASP A 46 13.58 5.88 10.38
CA ASP A 46 14.81 5.22 10.92
C ASP A 46 16.08 6.09 10.76
N ILE A 47 16.34 6.88 11.81
CA ILE A 47 17.31 8.00 11.80
C ILE A 47 18.73 7.54 12.19
N GLY A 48 18.97 6.23 12.28
CA GLY A 48 20.31 5.71 12.57
C GLY A 48 21.30 5.97 11.42
N GLY A 49 22.60 6.00 11.74
CA GLY A 49 23.68 6.04 10.73
C GLY A 49 24.03 7.44 10.18
N VAL A 50 25.10 7.49 9.37
CA VAL A 50 25.57 8.73 8.75
C VAL A 50 24.54 9.15 7.69
N ASN A 51 23.95 10.33 7.90
CA ASN A 51 22.74 10.88 7.27
C ASN A 51 22.82 11.21 5.76
N ALA A 52 23.49 10.42 4.93
CA ALA A 52 23.45 10.65 3.49
C ALA A 52 22.15 10.05 2.91
N ALA A 53 21.25 10.92 2.46
CA ALA A 53 20.01 10.52 1.83
C ALA A 53 20.30 9.93 0.44
N VAL A 54 19.62 8.85 0.07
CA VAL A 54 19.73 8.28 -1.28
C VAL A 54 18.89 9.15 -2.22
N THR A 55 19.55 10.11 -2.85
CA THR A 55 18.93 11.09 -3.75
C THR A 55 18.84 10.58 -5.19
N ALA A 56 19.76 9.72 -5.61
CA ALA A 56 19.78 9.08 -6.93
C ALA A 56 18.92 7.80 -6.96
N VAL A 57 17.61 7.93 -6.78
CA VAL A 57 16.68 6.77 -6.74
C VAL A 57 16.75 5.91 -8.00
N ARG A 58 16.97 6.52 -9.18
CA ARG A 58 17.18 5.78 -10.42
C ARG A 58 18.36 4.79 -10.34
N GLY A 59 19.42 5.14 -9.62
CA GLY A 59 20.57 4.26 -9.37
C GLY A 59 20.28 3.09 -8.41
N ALA A 60 19.20 3.17 -7.62
CA ALA A 60 18.83 2.14 -6.65
C ALA A 60 18.38 0.81 -7.29
N ALA A 61 18.07 0.82 -8.59
CA ALA A 61 17.81 -0.39 -9.38
C ALA A 61 19.06 -1.29 -9.54
N GLY A 62 20.25 -0.74 -9.25
CA GLY A 62 21.52 -1.46 -9.25
C GLY A 62 22.06 -1.81 -10.65
N GLY A 63 23.25 -2.40 -10.67
CA GLY A 63 23.90 -2.89 -11.88
C GLY A 63 25.34 -3.33 -11.63
N LYS A 64 25.70 -4.60 -11.91
CA LYS A 64 27.12 -4.93 -12.07
C LYS A 64 27.64 -4.25 -13.33
N VAL A 65 28.74 -3.50 -13.23
CA VAL A 65 29.57 -3.16 -14.39
C VAL A 65 30.24 -4.46 -14.86
N ARG A 66 29.51 -5.29 -15.61
CA ARG A 66 30.04 -6.46 -16.32
C ARG A 66 30.35 -6.01 -17.74
N ASN A 67 31.58 -6.28 -18.18
CA ASN A 67 32.10 -6.01 -19.54
C ASN A 67 31.01 -6.05 -20.62
N GLY A 68 30.61 -4.88 -21.10
CA GLY A 68 29.55 -4.69 -22.10
C GLY A 68 28.37 -3.91 -21.53
N THR A 69 28.32 -2.63 -21.89
CA THR A 69 27.28 -1.65 -21.56
C THR A 69 25.90 -2.20 -21.96
N VAL A 70 25.12 -2.67 -20.99
CA VAL A 70 23.67 -2.74 -21.18
C VAL A 70 23.11 -1.45 -20.64
N ASP A 71 22.72 -0.60 -21.58
CA ASP A 71 22.19 0.72 -21.33
C ASP A 71 20.74 0.61 -20.82
N THR A 72 20.58 0.17 -19.57
CA THR A 72 19.32 0.38 -18.83
C THR A 72 19.05 1.86 -18.60
N ALA A 73 20.01 2.77 -18.83
CA ALA A 73 19.80 4.21 -18.78
C ALA A 73 19.00 4.74 -20.00
N SER A 74 18.86 3.96 -21.07
CA SER A 74 17.91 4.24 -22.16
C SER A 74 16.48 3.74 -21.86
N LEU A 75 16.33 2.80 -20.91
CA LEU A 75 15.03 2.29 -20.49
C LEU A 75 14.41 3.24 -19.47
N THR A 76 13.10 3.39 -19.58
CA THR A 76 12.31 4.29 -18.73
C THR A 76 11.05 3.61 -18.21
N GLY A 77 10.72 2.40 -18.67
CA GLY A 77 9.45 1.72 -18.37
C GLY A 77 8.30 2.15 -19.28
N THR A 78 8.57 2.89 -20.36
CA THR A 78 7.54 3.36 -21.30
C THR A 78 6.61 2.24 -21.75
N GLY A 79 5.31 2.51 -21.66
CA GLY A 79 4.26 1.59 -22.08
C GLY A 79 3.90 0.53 -21.04
N ILE A 80 4.59 0.46 -19.89
CA ILE A 80 4.29 -0.47 -18.81
C ILE A 80 3.46 0.22 -17.72
N GLY A 81 2.30 -0.35 -17.41
CA GLY A 81 1.46 0.09 -16.29
C GLY A 81 1.88 -0.57 -14.98
N VAL A 82 2.09 0.26 -13.95
CA VAL A 82 2.31 -0.19 -12.57
C VAL A 82 1.12 0.19 -11.72
N ALA A 83 0.36 -0.81 -11.27
CA ALA A 83 -0.72 -0.60 -10.31
C ALA A 83 -0.14 -0.40 -8.91
N LEU A 84 -0.51 0.70 -8.26
CA LEU A 84 -0.10 1.05 -6.91
C LEU A 84 -1.34 1.05 -6.01
N ILE A 85 -1.45 0.02 -5.16
CA ILE A 85 -2.48 -0.06 -4.11
C ILE A 85 -1.89 0.53 -2.83
N ASP A 86 -2.32 1.73 -2.47
CA ASP A 86 -1.73 2.52 -1.38
C ASP A 86 -2.70 3.62 -0.89
N SER A 87 -2.19 4.70 -0.30
CA SER A 87 -2.98 5.87 0.15
C SER A 87 -3.44 6.82 -0.96
N GLY A 88 -3.21 6.45 -2.22
CA GLY A 88 -3.50 7.27 -3.40
C GLY A 88 -2.24 7.93 -3.98
N ILE A 89 -2.42 8.80 -4.98
CA ILE A 89 -1.32 9.57 -5.56
C ILE A 89 -1.76 11.03 -5.72
N ALA A 90 -1.02 11.97 -5.13
CA ALA A 90 -1.28 13.40 -5.31
C ALA A 90 -0.65 13.92 -6.62
N PRO A 91 -1.27 14.91 -7.29
CA PRO A 91 -0.78 15.48 -8.54
C PRO A 91 0.35 16.51 -8.29
N VAL A 92 1.44 16.07 -7.68
CA VAL A 92 2.62 16.88 -7.38
C VAL A 92 3.53 16.98 -8.60
N PRO A 93 4.43 17.98 -8.68
CA PRO A 93 5.46 18.00 -9.71
C PRO A 93 6.24 16.67 -9.73
N GLY A 94 6.42 16.10 -10.92
CA GLY A 94 6.95 14.76 -11.10
C GLY A 94 5.90 13.69 -11.42
N LEU A 95 4.63 13.95 -11.07
CA LEU A 95 3.49 13.03 -11.27
C LEU A 95 2.29 13.68 -11.96
N ASN A 96 2.29 15.01 -12.12
CA ASN A 96 1.18 15.79 -12.68
C ASN A 96 1.14 15.86 -14.22
N GLN A 97 2.03 15.14 -14.91
CA GLN A 97 2.03 15.10 -16.37
C GLN A 97 0.81 14.30 -16.89
N PRO A 98 0.19 14.69 -18.02
CA PRO A 98 -0.91 13.94 -18.61
C PRO A 98 -0.53 12.47 -18.86
N GLY A 99 -1.38 11.54 -18.46
CA GLY A 99 -1.16 10.10 -18.63
C GLY A 99 -0.14 9.48 -17.67
N LYS A 100 0.57 10.26 -16.85
CA LYS A 100 1.51 9.74 -15.84
C LYS A 100 0.79 8.97 -14.72
N VAL A 101 -0.33 9.50 -14.25
CA VAL A 101 -1.19 8.86 -13.25
C VAL A 101 -2.58 8.66 -13.84
N ILE A 102 -3.06 7.43 -13.81
CA ILE A 102 -4.42 7.04 -14.17
C ILE A 102 -5.11 6.58 -12.89
N ASN A 103 -6.24 7.19 -12.57
CA ASN A 103 -6.98 6.83 -11.36
C ASN A 103 -7.81 5.56 -11.59
N GLY A 104 -7.52 4.53 -10.80
CA GLY A 104 -8.44 3.43 -10.56
C GLY A 104 -9.49 3.81 -9.50
N PRO A 105 -10.18 2.82 -8.90
CA PRO A 105 -11.16 3.10 -7.87
C PRO A 105 -10.50 3.71 -6.62
N ASP A 106 -11.17 4.68 -6.02
CA ASP A 106 -10.89 5.14 -4.67
C ASP A 106 -11.78 4.34 -3.71
N LEU A 107 -11.17 3.38 -3.04
CA LEU A 107 -11.79 2.46 -2.11
C LEU A 107 -11.64 2.93 -0.66
N SER A 108 -11.06 4.12 -0.42
CA SER A 108 -10.87 4.67 0.91
C SER A 108 -12.15 5.29 1.49
N PHE A 109 -12.13 5.56 2.79
CA PHE A 109 -13.18 6.31 3.47
C PHE A 109 -13.26 7.78 3.04
N GLU A 110 -12.27 8.28 2.29
CA GLU A 110 -12.26 9.64 1.74
C GLU A 110 -12.86 9.74 0.34
N SER A 111 -13.20 8.61 -0.30
CA SER A 111 -13.80 8.56 -1.65
C SER A 111 -15.07 9.41 -1.80
N GLN A 112 -15.75 9.71 -0.70
CA GLN A 112 -16.97 10.52 -0.68
C GLN A 112 -16.74 11.97 -0.29
N THR A 113 -15.53 12.35 0.11
CA THR A 113 -15.23 13.71 0.56
C THR A 113 -14.81 14.57 -0.64
N PRO A 114 -15.62 15.57 -1.05
CA PRO A 114 -15.31 16.42 -2.19
C PRO A 114 -13.91 17.02 -2.11
N GLY A 115 -13.12 16.83 -3.17
CA GLY A 115 -11.76 17.35 -3.27
C GLY A 115 -10.68 16.46 -2.65
N LEU A 116 -11.05 15.37 -1.95
CA LEU A 116 -10.09 14.37 -1.45
C LEU A 116 -10.09 13.08 -2.27
N GLN A 117 -11.05 12.93 -3.19
CA GLN A 117 -11.13 11.75 -4.05
C GLN A 117 -9.86 11.58 -4.88
N HIS A 118 -9.37 10.34 -4.92
CA HIS A 118 -8.17 9.92 -5.65
C HIS A 118 -6.88 10.65 -5.24
N THR A 119 -6.94 11.52 -4.24
CA THR A 119 -5.80 12.35 -3.81
C THR A 119 -5.17 11.74 -2.58
N ASP A 120 -3.85 11.66 -2.57
CA ASP A 120 -3.11 11.17 -1.41
C ASP A 120 -3.07 12.22 -0.30
N THR A 121 -3.81 11.98 0.77
CA THR A 121 -3.84 12.83 1.98
C THR A 121 -2.96 12.29 3.10
N TYR A 122 -2.50 11.04 2.98
CA TYR A 122 -1.57 10.42 3.92
C TYR A 122 -0.10 10.72 3.56
N GLY A 123 0.26 10.59 2.29
CA GLY A 123 1.56 10.93 1.69
C GLY A 123 2.41 9.72 1.25
N HIS A 124 2.11 8.51 1.73
CA HIS A 124 2.91 7.30 1.48
C HIS A 124 2.83 6.86 0.01
N GLY A 125 1.62 6.80 -0.56
CA GLY A 125 1.42 6.39 -1.94
C GLY A 125 2.11 7.30 -2.96
N THR A 126 2.11 8.61 -2.73
CA THR A 126 2.86 9.55 -3.59
C THR A 126 4.37 9.35 -3.48
N HIS A 127 4.87 9.05 -2.27
CA HIS A 127 6.28 8.71 -2.07
C HIS A 127 6.65 7.42 -2.82
N MET A 128 5.82 6.37 -2.76
CA MET A 128 6.04 5.14 -3.55
C MET A 128 5.97 5.41 -5.06
N ALA A 129 4.98 6.17 -5.51
CA ALA A 129 4.80 6.58 -6.90
C ALA A 129 6.03 7.32 -7.46
N GLY A 130 6.61 8.24 -6.65
CA GLY A 130 7.84 8.93 -7.01
C GLY A 130 9.02 7.98 -7.21
N ILE A 131 9.20 7.00 -6.31
CA ILE A 131 10.27 6.00 -6.43
C ILE A 131 10.08 5.15 -7.69
N ILE A 132 8.84 4.70 -7.95
CA ILE A 132 8.54 3.85 -9.10
C ILE A 132 8.74 4.60 -10.40
N ALA A 133 8.11 5.77 -10.57
CA ALA A 133 7.97 6.41 -11.88
C ALA A 133 7.93 7.94 -11.86
N GLY A 134 8.41 8.59 -10.79
CA GLY A 134 8.51 10.06 -10.74
C GLY A 134 9.42 10.61 -11.85
N SER A 135 9.03 11.72 -12.46
CA SER A 135 9.84 12.42 -13.46
C SER A 135 9.71 13.92 -13.32
N ASP A 136 10.62 14.52 -12.56
CA ASP A 136 10.68 15.95 -12.30
C ASP A 136 12.05 16.55 -12.69
N PRO A 137 12.29 16.77 -14.00
CA PRO A 137 13.55 17.34 -14.48
C PRO A 137 13.84 18.74 -13.89
N ALA A 138 12.79 19.53 -13.60
CA ALA A 138 12.94 20.85 -13.02
C ALA A 138 13.41 20.81 -11.55
N GLY A 139 13.05 19.75 -10.82
CA GLY A 139 13.53 19.47 -9.46
C GLY A 139 14.75 18.56 -9.39
N GLY A 140 15.28 18.11 -10.53
CA GLY A 140 16.39 17.15 -10.59
C GLY A 140 16.06 15.78 -10.01
N TYR A 141 14.80 15.35 -10.08
CA TYR A 141 14.35 14.08 -9.50
C TYR A 141 13.83 13.11 -10.57
N GLU A 142 14.28 11.85 -10.49
CA GLU A 142 13.87 10.78 -11.37
C GLU A 142 13.72 9.48 -10.56
N GLY A 143 12.55 8.84 -10.70
CA GLY A 143 12.30 7.51 -10.17
C GLY A 143 13.00 6.43 -10.99
N VAL A 144 12.78 5.17 -10.65
CA VAL A 144 13.42 4.04 -11.33
C VAL A 144 12.94 3.88 -12.77
N ALA A 145 11.62 3.97 -13.00
CA ALA A 145 10.97 3.83 -14.30
C ALA A 145 10.18 5.10 -14.68
N PRO A 146 10.87 6.21 -14.99
CA PRO A 146 10.29 7.54 -15.21
C PRO A 146 9.38 7.67 -16.44
N GLY A 147 9.34 6.68 -17.32
CA GLY A 147 8.44 6.56 -18.48
C GLY A 147 7.25 5.63 -18.25
N ALA A 148 7.24 4.84 -17.17
CA ALA A 148 6.07 4.06 -16.79
C ALA A 148 4.91 4.98 -16.37
N HIS A 149 3.68 4.51 -16.56
CA HIS A 149 2.47 5.14 -16.04
C HIS A 149 1.94 4.36 -14.83
N LEU A 150 1.36 5.09 -13.90
CA LEU A 150 0.88 4.58 -12.62
C LEU A 150 -0.63 4.45 -12.65
N ILE A 151 -1.15 3.34 -12.14
CA ILE A 151 -2.57 3.16 -11.89
C ILE A 151 -2.77 3.30 -10.39
N SER A 152 -3.38 4.40 -9.95
CA SER A 152 -3.60 4.68 -8.52
C SER A 152 -4.85 3.98 -8.01
N LEU A 153 -4.70 3.07 -7.06
CA LEU A 153 -5.81 2.49 -6.30
C LEU A 153 -5.69 2.95 -4.85
N LYS A 154 -6.49 3.94 -4.50
CA LYS A 154 -6.49 4.51 -3.14
C LYS A 154 -7.30 3.61 -2.22
N THR A 155 -6.67 3.00 -1.22
CA THR A 155 -7.34 2.17 -0.21
C THR A 155 -7.25 2.78 1.19
N ALA A 156 -6.18 3.51 1.50
CA ALA A 156 -6.02 4.11 2.81
C ALA A 156 -6.65 5.51 2.92
N ALA A 157 -7.19 5.79 4.10
CA ALA A 157 -7.66 7.13 4.48
C ALA A 157 -6.50 8.05 4.90
N TYR A 158 -6.82 9.28 5.30
CA TYR A 158 -5.86 10.33 5.63
C TYR A 158 -4.84 9.95 6.71
N ASP A 159 -5.19 9.02 7.60
CA ASP A 159 -4.39 8.54 8.73
C ASP A 159 -3.75 7.17 8.45
N GLY A 160 -3.85 6.66 7.23
CA GLY A 160 -3.37 5.34 6.86
C GLY A 160 -4.33 4.19 7.23
N ALA A 161 -5.56 4.49 7.67
CA ALA A 161 -6.56 3.46 7.96
C ALA A 161 -6.99 2.72 6.68
N VAL A 162 -6.83 1.40 6.67
CA VAL A 162 -7.19 0.49 5.58
C VAL A 162 -7.57 -0.88 6.13
N ASP A 163 -8.58 -1.53 5.54
CA ASP A 163 -8.98 -2.92 5.80
C ASP A 163 -8.47 -3.87 4.71
N VAL A 164 -8.28 -5.13 5.08
CA VAL A 164 -7.91 -6.20 4.14
C VAL A 164 -8.92 -6.35 3.00
N SER A 165 -10.23 -6.18 3.26
CA SER A 165 -11.24 -6.27 2.19
C SER A 165 -11.10 -5.17 1.13
N GLN A 166 -10.67 -3.96 1.51
CA GLN A 166 -10.37 -2.88 0.55
C GLN A 166 -9.22 -3.28 -0.37
N VAL A 167 -8.17 -3.85 0.20
CA VAL A 167 -6.98 -4.30 -0.55
C VAL A 167 -7.33 -5.46 -1.49
N ILE A 168 -8.13 -6.44 -1.02
CA ILE A 168 -8.59 -7.54 -1.88
C ILE A 168 -9.44 -7.00 -3.04
N ALA A 169 -10.39 -6.10 -2.77
CA ALA A 169 -11.22 -5.48 -3.82
C ALA A 169 -10.35 -4.73 -4.85
N ALA A 170 -9.30 -4.02 -4.39
CA ALA A 170 -8.35 -3.35 -5.25
C ALA A 170 -7.58 -4.32 -6.17
N ILE A 171 -7.07 -5.43 -5.62
CA ILE A 171 -6.37 -6.46 -6.40
C ILE A 171 -7.31 -7.08 -7.45
N ASP A 172 -8.54 -7.40 -7.06
CA ASP A 172 -9.55 -7.94 -7.98
C ASP A 172 -9.85 -6.97 -9.14
N TRP A 173 -9.88 -5.66 -8.85
CA TRP A 173 -10.06 -4.63 -9.88
C TRP A 173 -8.88 -4.61 -10.85
N VAL A 174 -7.66 -4.63 -10.31
CA VAL A 174 -6.44 -4.69 -11.14
C VAL A 174 -6.46 -5.91 -12.06
N VAL A 175 -6.85 -7.08 -11.53
CA VAL A 175 -6.94 -8.31 -12.33
C VAL A 175 -7.96 -8.17 -13.46
N ALA A 176 -9.14 -7.61 -13.17
CA ALA A 176 -10.21 -7.43 -14.15
C ALA A 176 -9.82 -6.45 -15.27
N HIS A 177 -9.15 -5.34 -14.91
CA HIS A 177 -8.87 -4.22 -15.80
C HIS A 177 -7.46 -4.18 -16.38
N ARG A 178 -6.58 -5.15 -16.07
CA ARG A 178 -5.16 -5.13 -16.49
C ARG A 178 -4.91 -4.93 -17.99
N ASN A 179 -5.85 -5.38 -18.83
CA ASN A 179 -5.76 -5.31 -20.28
C ASN A 179 -6.63 -4.20 -20.89
N ASP A 180 -7.28 -3.37 -20.07
CA ASP A 180 -8.09 -2.27 -20.58
C ASP A 180 -7.21 -1.30 -21.38
N PRO A 181 -7.77 -0.69 -22.45
CA PRO A 181 -7.01 0.22 -23.30
C PRO A 181 -6.32 1.33 -22.50
N GLY A 182 -5.01 1.43 -22.66
CA GLY A 182 -4.18 2.42 -21.97
C GLY A 182 -3.70 2.03 -20.58
N LEU A 183 -4.14 0.90 -19.99
CA LEU A 183 -3.67 0.48 -18.68
C LEU A 183 -2.43 -0.43 -18.74
N ASN A 184 -2.42 -1.46 -19.60
CA ASN A 184 -1.32 -2.45 -19.72
C ASN A 184 -0.66 -2.77 -18.36
N ILE A 185 -1.47 -3.17 -17.36
CA ILE A 185 -0.98 -3.39 -16.01
C ILE A 185 -0.15 -4.68 -16.00
N ARG A 186 1.14 -4.53 -15.80
CA ARG A 186 2.09 -5.65 -15.76
C ARG A 186 2.74 -5.83 -14.41
N VAL A 187 2.71 -4.80 -13.56
CA VAL A 187 3.29 -4.80 -12.22
C VAL A 187 2.24 -4.34 -11.22
N LEU A 188 2.17 -5.01 -10.08
CA LEU A 188 1.39 -4.62 -8.92
C LEU A 188 2.34 -4.37 -7.75
N ASN A 189 2.45 -3.13 -7.30
CA ASN A 189 3.15 -2.78 -6.06
C ASN A 189 2.16 -2.80 -4.89
N LEU A 190 2.48 -3.60 -3.87
CA LEU A 190 1.72 -3.66 -2.62
C LEU A 190 2.65 -3.45 -1.42
N SER A 191 2.74 -2.20 -0.99
CA SER A 191 3.50 -1.76 0.18
C SER A 191 2.63 -1.81 1.45
N PHE A 192 1.99 -2.95 1.66
CA PHE A 192 1.03 -3.21 2.75
C PHE A 192 1.20 -4.64 3.25
N GLY A 193 0.96 -4.86 4.54
CA GLY A 193 0.82 -6.20 5.06
C GLY A 193 0.12 -6.29 6.41
N THR A 194 -0.30 -7.50 6.75
CA THR A 194 -0.92 -7.85 8.04
C THR A 194 -0.11 -8.90 8.78
N ASP A 195 -0.36 -9.00 10.08
CA ASP A 195 0.13 -10.07 10.94
C ASP A 195 -0.84 -11.26 10.97
N SER A 196 -1.52 -11.53 9.85
CA SER A 196 -2.49 -12.62 9.67
C SER A 196 -2.12 -13.88 10.47
N ILE A 197 -3.10 -14.39 11.21
CA ILE A 197 -2.92 -15.50 12.16
C ILE A 197 -3.24 -16.87 11.54
N GLN A 198 -3.25 -16.95 10.20
CA GLN A 198 -3.53 -18.17 9.44
C GLN A 198 -2.46 -18.45 8.36
N PRO A 199 -2.34 -19.70 7.88
CA PRO A 199 -1.40 -20.03 6.81
C PRO A 199 -1.71 -19.30 5.49
N SER A 200 -0.67 -18.94 4.73
CA SER A 200 -0.81 -18.33 3.39
C SER A 200 -1.63 -19.17 2.41
N LEU A 201 -1.68 -20.50 2.60
CA LEU A 201 -2.45 -21.41 1.75
C LEU A 201 -3.97 -21.21 1.84
N VAL A 202 -4.47 -20.69 2.95
CA VAL A 202 -5.92 -20.46 3.12
C VAL A 202 -6.25 -18.97 3.12
N ASP A 203 -5.27 -18.11 3.36
CA ASP A 203 -5.48 -16.68 3.48
C ASP A 203 -6.08 -16.03 2.21
N PRO A 204 -7.16 -15.23 2.34
CA PRO A 204 -7.81 -14.61 1.19
C PRO A 204 -6.94 -13.51 0.54
N LEU A 205 -6.18 -12.73 1.30
CA LEU A 205 -5.27 -11.73 0.72
C LEU A 205 -4.15 -12.42 -0.08
N SER A 206 -3.61 -13.51 0.45
CA SER A 206 -2.67 -14.40 -0.25
C SER A 206 -3.26 -14.97 -1.55
N PHE A 207 -4.51 -15.42 -1.54
CA PHE A 207 -5.19 -15.90 -2.75
C PHE A 207 -5.37 -14.81 -3.82
N ALA A 208 -5.71 -13.59 -3.40
CA ALA A 208 -5.90 -12.45 -4.30
C ALA A 208 -4.61 -12.13 -5.06
N VAL A 209 -3.48 -12.00 -4.36
CA VAL A 209 -2.19 -11.73 -5.01
C VAL A 209 -1.72 -12.88 -5.89
N GLU A 210 -1.97 -14.12 -5.49
CA GLU A 210 -1.62 -15.29 -6.30
C GLU A 210 -2.47 -15.36 -7.59
N THR A 211 -3.73 -14.92 -7.51
CA THR A 211 -4.59 -14.80 -8.69
C THR A 211 -4.05 -13.74 -9.65
N ALA A 212 -3.61 -12.58 -9.14
CA ALA A 212 -2.95 -11.56 -9.97
C ALA A 212 -1.68 -12.10 -10.64
N TRP A 213 -0.85 -12.81 -9.88
CA TRP A 213 0.35 -13.48 -10.39
C TRP A 213 0.04 -14.42 -11.56
N LYS A 214 -0.92 -15.33 -11.37
CA LYS A 214 -1.34 -16.31 -12.39
C LYS A 214 -2.02 -15.66 -13.60
N LYS A 215 -2.46 -14.41 -13.50
CA LYS A 215 -3.03 -13.64 -14.62
C LYS A 215 -1.99 -12.81 -15.39
N GLY A 216 -0.70 -13.00 -15.08
CA GLY A 216 0.43 -12.42 -15.80
C GLY A 216 0.94 -11.10 -15.24
N ILE A 217 0.53 -10.73 -14.02
CA ILE A 217 0.98 -9.51 -13.33
C ILE A 217 2.11 -9.89 -12.37
N VAL A 218 3.25 -9.20 -12.44
CA VAL A 218 4.30 -9.34 -11.44
C VAL A 218 3.85 -8.64 -10.16
N VAL A 219 3.66 -9.40 -9.08
CA VAL A 219 3.22 -8.84 -7.78
C VAL A 219 4.43 -8.68 -6.87
N VAL A 220 4.72 -7.43 -6.50
CA VAL A 220 5.85 -7.03 -5.65
C VAL A 220 5.30 -6.60 -4.30
N VAL A 221 5.77 -7.23 -3.23
CA VAL A 221 5.21 -7.06 -1.87
C VAL A 221 6.31 -6.78 -0.86
N SER A 222 6.12 -5.79 0.00
CA SER A 222 7.02 -5.48 1.11
C SER A 222 7.03 -6.60 2.17
N ALA A 223 8.20 -6.97 2.71
CA ALA A 223 8.33 -8.05 3.68
C ALA A 223 7.78 -7.74 5.09
N GLY A 224 7.80 -6.47 5.49
CA GLY A 224 7.47 -6.01 6.86
C GLY A 224 8.63 -5.28 7.53
N ASN A 225 8.31 -4.47 8.55
CA ASN A 225 9.20 -3.46 9.12
C ASN A 225 9.42 -3.59 10.65
N ASP A 226 9.13 -4.74 11.26
CA ASP A 226 9.30 -4.95 12.71
C ASP A 226 10.59 -5.73 13.06
N GLY A 227 11.50 -5.90 12.10
CA GLY A 227 12.77 -6.62 12.26
C GLY A 227 12.59 -8.11 12.59
N ALA A 228 11.37 -8.63 12.47
CA ALA A 228 10.95 -9.89 13.02
C ALA A 228 11.39 -11.09 12.17
N ALA A 229 11.53 -12.25 12.82
CA ALA A 229 11.77 -13.54 12.17
C ALA A 229 10.47 -14.14 11.59
N ARG A 230 9.68 -13.33 10.88
CA ARG A 230 8.43 -13.71 10.21
C ARG A 230 8.20 -12.87 8.95
N MET A 231 7.43 -13.40 8.01
CA MET A 231 6.91 -12.62 6.88
C MET A 231 5.49 -12.16 7.19
N THR A 232 5.12 -10.96 6.74
CA THR A 232 3.72 -10.47 6.81
C THR A 232 2.89 -11.06 5.68
N MET A 233 1.56 -11.11 5.80
CA MET A 233 0.71 -11.39 4.63
C MET A 233 0.56 -10.12 3.80
N PRO A 234 0.63 -10.18 2.45
CA PRO A 234 0.72 -11.40 1.64
C PRO A 234 2.15 -11.81 1.24
N SER A 235 3.21 -11.15 1.74
CA SER A 235 4.61 -11.49 1.39
C SER A 235 5.02 -12.93 1.74
N ALA A 236 4.32 -13.55 2.69
CA ALA A 236 4.49 -14.96 3.03
C ALA A 236 3.94 -15.94 1.95
N ASN A 237 3.16 -15.47 0.96
CA ASN A 237 2.84 -16.28 -0.22
C ASN A 237 4.13 -16.47 -1.05
N PRO A 238 4.52 -17.70 -1.42
CA PRO A 238 5.76 -17.94 -2.14
C PRO A 238 5.70 -17.58 -3.64
N TYR A 239 4.52 -17.39 -4.24
CA TYR A 239 4.41 -16.97 -5.64
C TYR A 239 4.88 -15.53 -5.84
N VAL A 240 4.51 -14.61 -4.95
CA VAL A 240 4.82 -13.18 -5.09
C VAL A 240 6.31 -12.91 -4.96
N LEU A 241 6.76 -11.75 -5.43
CA LEU A 241 8.11 -11.25 -5.21
C LEU A 241 8.13 -10.47 -3.89
N ALA A 242 8.53 -11.14 -2.80
CA ALA A 242 8.67 -10.52 -1.48
C ALA A 242 10.02 -9.80 -1.35
N VAL A 243 9.97 -8.54 -0.93
CA VAL A 243 11.14 -7.65 -0.94
C VAL A 243 11.48 -7.18 0.46
N GLY A 244 12.71 -7.46 0.90
CA GLY A 244 13.30 -6.88 2.11
C GLY A 244 14.05 -5.59 1.81
N ALA A 245 14.44 -4.86 2.86
CA ALA A 245 15.12 -3.58 2.75
C ALA A 245 16.62 -3.71 3.04
N ALA A 246 17.42 -3.26 2.08
CA ALA A 246 18.83 -2.96 2.28
C ALA A 246 18.96 -1.54 2.89
N ASP A 247 19.96 -1.40 3.74
CA ASP A 247 20.52 -0.14 4.21
C ASP A 247 21.76 0.18 3.37
N PRO A 248 21.68 1.20 2.48
CA PRO A 248 22.80 1.61 1.65
C PRO A 248 23.93 2.34 2.41
N ASN A 249 23.77 2.52 3.73
CA ASN A 249 24.69 3.30 4.58
C ASN A 249 24.99 4.72 4.05
N GLY A 250 24.06 5.25 3.25
CA GLY A 250 24.17 6.57 2.64
C GLY A 250 25.22 6.68 1.52
N THR A 251 25.71 5.55 0.99
CA THR A 251 26.64 5.55 -0.15
C THR A 251 25.99 4.96 -1.40
N GLU A 252 26.54 5.27 -2.58
CA GLU A 252 26.17 4.60 -3.83
C GLU A 252 26.84 3.22 -3.98
N ALA A 253 27.92 3.00 -3.22
CA ALA A 253 28.72 1.79 -3.32
C ALA A 253 28.10 0.68 -2.50
N ARG A 254 27.71 -0.43 -3.13
CA ARG A 254 27.03 -1.55 -2.45
C ARG A 254 27.92 -2.36 -1.50
N THR A 255 29.20 -2.03 -1.41
CA THR A 255 30.21 -2.82 -0.68
C THR A 255 30.04 -2.73 0.84
N ASP A 256 29.41 -1.67 1.34
CA ASP A 256 29.07 -1.51 2.75
C ASP A 256 27.58 -1.70 3.04
N ASP A 257 26.75 -1.98 2.03
CA ASP A 257 25.33 -2.26 2.21
C ASP A 257 25.10 -3.41 3.19
N THR A 258 24.11 -3.23 4.05
CA THR A 258 23.64 -4.25 5.00
C THR A 258 22.13 -4.41 4.89
N ILE A 259 21.56 -5.36 5.62
CA ILE A 259 20.11 -5.41 5.77
C ILE A 259 19.68 -4.35 6.76
N ALA A 260 18.68 -3.55 6.40
CA ALA A 260 18.10 -2.57 7.31
C ALA A 260 17.54 -3.28 8.54
N THR A 261 17.83 -2.74 9.73
CA THR A 261 17.51 -3.40 11.02
C THR A 261 16.02 -3.70 11.18
N PHE A 262 15.16 -2.83 10.65
CA PHE A 262 13.71 -2.98 10.63
C PHE A 262 13.20 -4.02 9.63
N SER A 263 14.01 -4.43 8.63
CA SER A 263 13.54 -5.37 7.61
C SER A 263 13.25 -6.73 8.22
N ASN A 264 12.05 -7.24 7.99
CA ASN A 264 11.72 -8.60 8.38
C ASN A 264 12.59 -9.62 7.65
N ARG A 265 13.03 -10.63 8.40
CA ARG A 265 13.90 -11.70 7.89
C ARG A 265 13.10 -12.93 7.46
N GLY A 266 11.96 -13.20 8.10
CA GLY A 266 11.27 -14.47 7.91
C GLY A 266 11.98 -15.64 8.59
N THR A 267 11.81 -16.83 8.04
CA THR A 267 12.37 -18.09 8.53
C THR A 267 13.07 -18.84 7.39
N ALA A 268 13.76 -19.95 7.69
CA ALA A 268 14.31 -20.83 6.66
C ALA A 268 13.25 -21.37 5.68
N ALA A 269 11.99 -21.47 6.10
CA ALA A 269 10.90 -21.93 5.23
C ALA A 269 10.39 -20.84 4.27
N ARG A 270 10.38 -19.58 4.72
CA ARG A 270 9.97 -18.42 3.92
C ARG A 270 10.60 -17.15 4.46
N HIS A 271 11.34 -16.47 3.61
CA HIS A 271 12.05 -15.21 3.83
C HIS A 271 11.89 -14.32 2.59
N PRO A 272 12.37 -13.06 2.57
CA PRO A 272 12.35 -12.25 1.34
C PRO A 272 13.02 -12.97 0.16
N ASP A 273 12.52 -12.78 -1.05
CA ASP A 273 13.11 -13.36 -2.26
C ASP A 273 14.41 -12.65 -2.64
N LEU A 274 14.44 -11.33 -2.46
CA LEU A 274 15.61 -10.46 -2.61
C LEU A 274 15.43 -9.21 -1.74
N ILE A 275 16.45 -8.37 -1.68
CA ILE A 275 16.41 -7.05 -1.04
C ILE A 275 16.68 -5.93 -2.05
N ALA A 276 16.18 -4.73 -1.76
CA ALA A 276 16.50 -3.52 -2.51
C ALA A 276 16.69 -2.33 -1.56
N ALA A 277 17.22 -1.21 -2.05
CA ALA A 277 17.41 -0.02 -1.23
C ALA A 277 16.07 0.39 -0.59
N GLY A 278 16.01 0.38 0.74
CA GLY A 278 14.79 0.67 1.48
C GLY A 278 14.96 1.65 2.62
N ARG A 279 16.19 2.07 2.95
CA ARG A 279 16.45 3.00 4.05
C ARG A 279 16.89 4.37 3.53
N SER A 280 16.28 5.44 4.05
CA SER A 280 16.60 6.84 3.73
C SER A 280 16.47 7.21 2.25
N LEU A 281 15.44 6.67 1.58
CA LEU A 281 15.15 6.98 0.18
C LEU A 281 14.42 8.32 0.09
N VAL A 282 14.87 9.18 -0.82
CA VAL A 282 14.22 10.46 -1.10
C VAL A 282 13.21 10.29 -2.22
N SER A 283 12.00 10.79 -2.05
CA SER A 283 10.96 10.75 -3.09
C SER A 283 10.05 11.97 -3.03
N LEU A 284 9.08 12.03 -3.94
CA LEU A 284 8.13 13.12 -4.06
C LEU A 284 7.31 13.29 -2.78
N ARG A 285 7.17 14.55 -2.36
CA ARG A 285 6.47 14.97 -1.15
C ARG A 285 5.04 15.40 -1.47
N VAL A 286 4.13 15.18 -0.53
CA VAL A 286 2.81 15.84 -0.50
C VAL A 286 2.78 16.85 0.65
N PRO A 287 2.95 18.16 0.37
CA PRO A 287 2.89 19.19 1.41
C PRO A 287 1.56 19.16 2.16
N GLY A 288 1.63 19.15 3.50
CA GLY A 288 0.45 19.14 4.37
C GLY A 288 -0.24 17.77 4.52
N SER A 289 0.28 16.72 3.87
CA SER A 289 -0.19 15.35 4.13
C SER A 289 0.12 14.91 5.56
N TYR A 290 -0.54 13.84 6.01
CA TYR A 290 -0.37 13.33 7.37
C TYR A 290 1.11 13.09 7.70
N ILE A 291 1.84 12.30 6.90
CA ILE A 291 3.26 12.01 7.18
C ILE A 291 4.13 13.28 7.07
N ASP A 292 3.78 14.20 6.17
CA ASP A 292 4.50 15.48 6.05
C ASP A 292 4.38 16.31 7.32
N THR A 293 3.19 16.34 7.94
CA THR A 293 2.97 17.08 9.20
C THR A 293 3.60 16.38 10.40
N GLN A 294 3.53 15.04 10.47
CA GLN A 294 4.06 14.26 11.59
C GLN A 294 5.59 14.17 11.60
N TYR A 295 6.23 14.18 10.42
CA TYR A 295 7.67 13.99 10.29
C TYR A 295 8.34 15.16 9.54
N PRO A 296 8.36 16.38 10.10
CA PRO A 296 8.96 17.53 9.43
C PRO A 296 10.45 17.36 9.13
N ALA A 297 11.17 16.56 9.92
CA ALA A 297 12.58 16.24 9.72
C ALA A 297 12.85 15.31 8.52
N ALA A 298 11.81 14.71 7.92
CA ALA A 298 11.92 13.98 6.66
C ALA A 298 11.82 14.89 5.43
N ARG A 299 11.44 16.16 5.57
CA ARG A 299 11.33 17.08 4.43
C ARG A 299 12.71 17.37 3.85
N VAL A 300 12.82 17.26 2.53
CA VAL A 300 14.02 17.58 1.76
C VAL A 300 13.66 18.70 0.79
N GLY A 301 13.92 19.93 1.22
CA GLY A 301 13.41 21.12 0.54
C GLY A 301 11.87 21.12 0.45
N ASP A 302 11.34 21.76 -0.59
CA ASP A 302 9.89 21.92 -0.73
C ASP A 302 9.21 20.75 -1.44
N ARG A 303 9.96 20.01 -2.26
CA ARG A 303 9.43 19.04 -3.24
C ARG A 303 9.59 17.58 -2.82
N LEU A 304 10.53 17.29 -1.92
CA LEU A 304 10.96 15.93 -1.63
C LEU A 304 10.79 15.58 -0.15
N PHE A 305 10.70 14.29 0.11
CA PHE A 305 10.47 13.69 1.42
C PHE A 305 11.31 12.43 1.53
N ARG A 306 11.94 12.22 2.69
CA ARG A 306 12.75 11.04 3.00
C ARG A 306 11.92 10.01 3.74
N GLY A 307 12.06 8.74 3.39
CA GLY A 307 11.39 7.62 4.05
C GLY A 307 12.23 6.35 4.10
N SER A 308 11.94 5.51 5.08
CA SER A 308 12.56 4.21 5.30
C SER A 308 11.50 3.13 5.47
N GLY A 309 11.71 1.97 4.84
CA GLY A 309 10.81 0.82 4.88
C GLY A 309 11.04 -0.20 3.78
N THR A 310 10.54 -1.41 3.99
CA THR A 310 10.40 -2.42 2.92
C THR A 310 9.40 -1.98 1.84
N SER A 311 8.54 -1.00 2.13
CA SER A 311 7.70 -0.29 1.16
C SER A 311 8.54 0.38 0.05
N GLN A 312 9.58 1.12 0.43
CA GLN A 312 10.49 1.79 -0.50
C GLN A 312 11.25 0.77 -1.34
N ALA A 313 11.73 -0.31 -0.72
CA ALA A 313 12.40 -1.39 -1.43
C ALA A 313 11.48 -2.06 -2.47
N ALA A 314 10.22 -2.35 -2.11
CA ALA A 314 9.21 -2.87 -3.03
C ALA A 314 8.95 -1.90 -4.20
N ALA A 315 8.91 -0.60 -3.94
CA ALA A 315 8.76 0.42 -4.99
C ALA A 315 9.96 0.46 -5.95
N VAL A 316 11.21 0.36 -5.45
CA VAL A 316 12.42 0.26 -6.28
C VAL A 316 12.36 -0.98 -7.18
N VAL A 317 11.97 -2.12 -6.64
CA VAL A 317 11.82 -3.37 -7.40
C VAL A 317 10.70 -3.26 -8.43
N SER A 318 9.57 -2.65 -8.09
CA SER A 318 8.44 -2.44 -9.01
C SER A 318 8.81 -1.60 -10.22
N GLY A 319 9.53 -0.50 -10.02
CA GLY A 319 10.07 0.30 -11.12
C GLY A 319 11.07 -0.50 -11.96
N SER A 320 11.96 -1.27 -11.32
CA SER A 320 12.94 -2.10 -12.02
C SER A 320 12.28 -3.17 -12.89
N VAL A 321 11.22 -3.82 -12.39
CA VAL A 321 10.42 -4.76 -13.17
C VAL A 321 9.80 -4.07 -14.39
N ALA A 322 9.32 -2.83 -14.26
CA ALA A 322 8.79 -2.08 -15.40
C ALA A 322 9.86 -1.83 -16.48
N LEU A 323 11.11 -1.49 -16.09
CA LEU A 323 12.23 -1.40 -17.04
C LEU A 323 12.46 -2.73 -17.77
N LEU A 324 12.54 -3.84 -17.02
CA LEU A 324 12.76 -5.17 -17.59
C LEU A 324 11.65 -5.58 -18.55
N LEU A 325 10.39 -5.28 -18.22
CA LEU A 325 9.24 -5.61 -19.06
C LEU A 325 9.09 -4.69 -20.27
N GLN A 326 9.60 -3.46 -20.24
CA GLN A 326 9.74 -2.63 -21.44
C GLN A 326 10.69 -3.31 -22.43
N GLN A 327 11.85 -3.77 -21.96
CA GLN A 327 12.85 -4.43 -22.81
C GLN A 327 12.40 -5.82 -23.26
N ARG A 328 11.71 -6.57 -22.39
CA ARG A 328 11.37 -7.98 -22.58
C ARG A 328 9.87 -8.21 -22.30
N PRO A 329 8.98 -7.70 -23.16
CA PRO A 329 7.54 -7.67 -22.89
C PRO A 329 6.89 -9.05 -22.73
N GLY A 330 7.48 -10.09 -23.32
CA GLY A 330 7.00 -11.47 -23.27
C GLY A 330 7.33 -12.26 -21.99
N LEU A 331 8.08 -11.68 -21.04
CA LEU A 331 8.41 -12.38 -19.80
C LEU A 331 7.16 -12.64 -18.95
N THR A 332 7.07 -13.86 -18.40
CA THR A 332 6.08 -14.22 -17.38
C THR A 332 6.53 -13.76 -15.99
N PRO A 333 5.62 -13.65 -15.01
CA PRO A 333 6.00 -13.34 -13.63
C PRO A 333 7.04 -14.30 -13.03
N ASP A 334 6.92 -15.59 -13.31
CA ASP A 334 7.87 -16.61 -12.85
C ASP A 334 9.27 -16.40 -13.45
N GLN A 335 9.35 -16.04 -14.73
CA GLN A 335 10.62 -15.71 -15.38
C GLN A 335 11.23 -14.44 -14.81
N VAL A 336 10.42 -13.40 -14.57
CA VAL A 336 10.89 -12.16 -13.92
C VAL A 336 11.47 -12.46 -12.55
N LYS A 337 10.72 -13.16 -11.68
CA LYS A 337 11.18 -13.54 -10.34
C LYS A 337 12.50 -14.31 -10.39
N GLN A 338 12.60 -15.33 -11.24
CA GLN A 338 13.83 -16.11 -11.38
C GLN A 338 15.01 -15.30 -11.90
N LEU A 339 14.80 -14.41 -12.87
CA LEU A 339 15.85 -13.54 -13.39
C LEU A 339 16.40 -12.64 -12.28
N LEU A 340 15.52 -11.93 -11.58
CA LEU A 340 15.92 -11.03 -10.50
C LEU A 340 16.65 -11.77 -9.37
N MET A 341 16.16 -12.94 -8.96
CA MET A 341 16.82 -13.74 -7.92
C MET A 341 18.16 -14.31 -8.38
N LYS A 342 18.29 -14.78 -9.64
CA LYS A 342 19.55 -15.35 -10.13
C LYS A 342 20.65 -14.31 -10.34
N THR A 343 20.29 -13.06 -10.55
CA THR A 343 21.26 -11.99 -10.80
C THR A 343 21.54 -11.13 -9.59
N ALA A 344 20.76 -11.27 -8.51
CA ALA A 344 20.94 -10.53 -7.28
C ALA A 344 22.39 -10.57 -6.74
N ASP A 345 22.82 -9.43 -6.21
CA ASP A 345 24.15 -9.20 -5.67
C ASP A 345 24.23 -9.70 -4.23
N PRO A 346 25.13 -10.64 -3.89
CA PRO A 346 25.34 -11.00 -2.50
C PRO A 346 25.87 -9.80 -1.72
N LEU A 347 25.37 -9.60 -0.50
CA LEU A 347 25.93 -8.62 0.42
C LEU A 347 27.36 -9.03 0.85
N ALA A 348 28.22 -8.04 1.11
CA ALA A 348 29.56 -8.29 1.64
C ALA A 348 29.54 -9.04 2.98
N LYS A 349 28.49 -8.79 3.79
CA LYS A 349 28.17 -9.57 4.99
C LYS A 349 26.86 -10.32 4.75
N PRO A 350 26.92 -11.62 4.40
CA PRO A 350 25.72 -12.39 4.14
C PRO A 350 24.83 -12.51 5.38
N ASP A 351 23.52 -12.30 5.21
CA ASP A 351 22.50 -12.76 6.15
C ASP A 351 21.73 -13.87 5.43
N PRO A 352 21.90 -15.14 5.84
CA PRO A 352 21.44 -16.31 5.09
C PRO A 352 19.91 -16.42 5.01
N ILE A 353 19.17 -15.62 5.80
CA ILE A 353 17.72 -15.61 5.77
C ILE A 353 17.25 -14.25 5.23
N GLY A 354 17.66 -13.15 5.87
CA GLY A 354 17.10 -11.83 5.58
C GLY A 354 17.40 -11.29 4.19
N SER A 355 18.51 -11.70 3.56
CA SER A 355 18.94 -11.14 2.26
C SER A 355 18.27 -11.82 1.07
N GLY A 356 17.62 -12.96 1.27
CA GLY A 356 17.12 -13.78 0.17
C GLY A 356 18.24 -14.13 -0.81
N ALA A 357 18.02 -13.88 -2.09
CA ALA A 357 19.03 -14.06 -3.12
C ALA A 357 20.13 -12.98 -3.14
N GLY A 358 19.96 -11.88 -2.40
CA GLY A 358 20.83 -10.71 -2.41
C GLY A 358 20.12 -9.43 -2.86
N GLN A 359 20.90 -8.40 -3.14
CA GLN A 359 20.42 -7.07 -3.54
C GLN A 359 20.12 -7.01 -5.03
N LEU A 360 19.01 -6.37 -5.39
CA LEU A 360 18.52 -6.24 -6.77
C LEU A 360 19.61 -5.81 -7.79
N ASP A 361 19.80 -6.55 -8.87
CA ASP A 361 20.65 -6.19 -10.02
C ASP A 361 19.83 -6.26 -11.32
N ILE A 362 19.25 -5.12 -11.71
CA ILE A 362 18.40 -5.07 -12.90
C ILE A 362 19.18 -5.23 -14.21
N ALA A 363 20.43 -4.73 -14.27
CA ALA A 363 21.27 -4.84 -15.45
C ALA A 363 21.67 -6.30 -15.71
N GLY A 364 21.98 -7.05 -14.64
CA GLY A 364 22.15 -8.49 -14.70
C GLY A 364 20.90 -9.20 -15.24
N ALA A 365 19.72 -8.89 -14.68
CA ALA A 365 18.46 -9.53 -15.10
C ALA A 365 18.09 -9.22 -16.56
N ALA A 366 18.39 -8.01 -17.03
CA ALA A 366 18.18 -7.57 -18.42
C ALA A 366 18.99 -8.39 -19.44
N THR A 367 20.18 -8.86 -19.06
CA THR A 367 21.11 -9.59 -19.94
C THR A 367 20.99 -11.10 -19.84
N LEU A 368 20.59 -11.62 -18.68
CA LEU A 368 20.53 -13.05 -18.46
C LEU A 368 19.45 -13.69 -19.36
N ILE A 369 19.80 -14.80 -20.00
CA ILE A 369 18.87 -15.58 -20.82
C ILE A 369 17.69 -16.01 -19.93
N ALA A 370 16.46 -15.79 -20.41
CA ALA A 370 15.29 -16.17 -19.62
C ALA A 370 15.24 -17.70 -19.50
N PRO A 371 15.02 -18.23 -18.29
CA PRO A 371 14.79 -19.65 -18.11
C PRO A 371 13.54 -20.07 -18.89
N LEU A 372 13.73 -21.01 -19.82
CA LEU A 372 12.63 -21.59 -20.60
C LEU A 372 11.72 -22.40 -19.67
N GLY A 373 10.41 -22.18 -19.76
CA GLY A 373 9.42 -22.94 -18.97
C GLY A 373 9.46 -22.70 -17.46
N ALA A 374 10.12 -21.63 -16.98
CA ALA A 374 10.12 -21.28 -15.57
C ALA A 374 8.68 -21.15 -15.05
N THR A 375 8.30 -22.09 -14.20
CA THR A 375 6.98 -22.18 -13.59
C THR A 375 7.17 -22.49 -12.11
N GLN A 376 6.53 -21.72 -11.24
CA GLN A 376 6.52 -22.03 -9.81
C GLN A 376 5.60 -23.22 -9.52
N THR A 377 6.05 -24.14 -8.66
CA THR A 377 5.34 -25.40 -8.33
C THR A 377 4.76 -25.41 -6.92
N TRP A 378 4.73 -24.26 -6.25
CA TRP A 378 4.15 -24.12 -4.92
C TRP A 378 2.67 -24.49 -4.92
N GLN A 379 2.22 -25.11 -3.83
CA GLN A 379 0.80 -25.38 -3.63
C GLN A 379 0.00 -24.09 -3.73
N ALA A 380 -1.04 -24.10 -4.55
CA ALA A 380 -1.86 -22.93 -4.78
C ALA A 380 -2.68 -22.57 -3.53
N ALA A 381 -2.75 -21.29 -3.20
CA ALA A 381 -3.67 -20.81 -2.18
C ALA A 381 -5.13 -21.16 -2.55
N THR A 382 -5.90 -21.51 -1.54
CA THR A 382 -7.33 -21.83 -1.66
C THR A 382 -8.21 -20.60 -1.48
N GLY A 383 -7.76 -19.62 -0.68
CA GLY A 383 -8.53 -18.43 -0.31
C GLY A 383 -9.76 -18.71 0.55
N LEU A 384 -9.89 -19.93 1.09
CA LEU A 384 -11.05 -20.38 1.87
C LEU A 384 -10.94 -20.11 3.38
N GLY A 385 -9.83 -19.51 3.82
CA GLY A 385 -9.64 -19.03 5.17
C GLY A 385 -10.53 -17.84 5.49
N THR A 386 -10.44 -17.36 6.72
CA THR A 386 -11.32 -16.30 7.22
C THR A 386 -10.75 -14.93 6.90
N LEU A 387 -11.62 -13.95 6.63
CA LEU A 387 -11.23 -12.55 6.48
C LEU A 387 -10.71 -12.00 7.79
N GLU A 388 -11.32 -12.40 8.92
CA GLU A 388 -10.91 -11.96 10.24
C GLU A 388 -9.49 -12.40 10.60
N ALA A 389 -9.13 -13.66 10.33
CA ALA A 389 -7.76 -14.10 10.58
C ALA A 389 -6.76 -13.41 9.65
N SER A 390 -7.19 -12.99 8.44
CA SER A 390 -6.37 -12.20 7.51
C SER A 390 -6.07 -10.79 8.04
N ARG A 391 -6.96 -10.20 8.85
CA ARG A 391 -6.71 -8.92 9.55
C ARG A 391 -5.65 -9.04 10.62
N GLY A 392 -5.53 -10.22 11.24
CA GLY A 392 -4.64 -10.45 12.38
C GLY A 392 -5.06 -9.63 13.58
N THR A 393 -4.12 -8.92 14.22
CA THR A 393 -4.40 -8.11 15.41
C THR A 393 -4.88 -6.70 15.10
N SER A 394 -4.93 -6.33 13.82
CA SER A 394 -5.16 -4.96 13.38
C SER A 394 -6.54 -4.78 12.74
N HIS A 395 -7.43 -4.09 13.45
CA HIS A 395 -8.79 -3.81 12.98
C HIS A 395 -9.01 -2.33 12.70
N LEU A 396 -9.82 -2.05 11.69
CA LEU A 396 -10.43 -0.73 11.54
C LEU A 396 -11.39 -0.45 12.69
N VAL A 397 -11.48 0.81 13.07
CA VAL A 397 -12.36 1.26 14.15
C VAL A 397 -13.08 2.51 13.69
N ASP A 398 -14.40 2.50 13.84
CA ASP A 398 -15.20 3.69 13.70
C ASP A 398 -14.80 4.73 14.74
N GLY A 399 -14.17 5.82 14.33
CA GLY A 399 -13.70 6.80 15.32
C GLY A 399 -14.77 7.79 15.77
N VAL A 400 -16.03 7.62 15.34
CA VAL A 400 -17.19 8.24 16.00
C VAL A 400 -17.74 7.30 17.07
N THR A 401 -17.99 6.04 16.71
CA THR A 401 -18.68 5.09 17.61
C THR A 401 -17.74 4.25 18.48
N GLY A 402 -16.46 4.20 18.16
CA GLY A 402 -15.45 3.33 18.75
C GLY A 402 -15.59 1.86 18.36
N ILE A 403 -16.53 1.51 17.46
CA ILE A 403 -16.81 0.12 17.12
C ILE A 403 -15.77 -0.40 16.13
N GLN A 404 -15.16 -1.54 16.47
CA GLN A 404 -14.21 -2.23 15.61
C GLN A 404 -14.92 -3.04 14.52
N LEU A 405 -14.35 -2.99 13.31
CA LEU A 405 -14.66 -3.93 12.25
C LEU A 405 -14.05 -5.28 12.61
N ILE A 406 -14.89 -6.21 13.05
CA ILE A 406 -14.50 -7.60 13.39
C ILE A 406 -15.40 -8.61 12.69
N GLY A 407 -14.88 -9.82 12.48
CA GLY A 407 -15.60 -10.98 11.95
C GLY A 407 -15.68 -11.03 10.42
N GLU A 408 -16.41 -12.02 9.90
CA GLU A 408 -16.49 -12.36 8.47
C GLU A 408 -17.39 -11.39 7.69
N ARG A 409 -16.93 -10.15 7.55
CA ARG A 409 -17.62 -9.09 6.83
C ARG A 409 -16.66 -8.04 6.28
N ASP A 410 -16.96 -7.52 5.10
CA ASP A 410 -16.23 -6.41 4.47
C ASP A 410 -16.61 -5.06 5.07
N ILE A 411 -15.93 -3.98 4.68
CA ILE A 411 -16.14 -2.62 5.21
C ILE A 411 -17.58 -2.08 5.12
N PHE A 412 -18.44 -2.65 4.27
CA PHE A 412 -19.86 -2.28 4.16
C PHE A 412 -20.76 -3.12 5.08
N GLY A 413 -20.17 -3.97 5.91
CA GLY A 413 -20.86 -4.93 6.75
C GLY A 413 -21.46 -6.10 5.97
N LYS A 414 -21.10 -6.29 4.69
CA LYS A 414 -21.59 -7.44 3.92
C LYS A 414 -20.88 -8.71 4.39
N PRO A 415 -21.60 -9.83 4.55
CA PRO A 415 -20.97 -11.11 4.89
C PRO A 415 -19.85 -11.46 3.91
N TRP A 416 -18.71 -11.89 4.44
CA TRP A 416 -17.63 -12.47 3.67
C TRP A 416 -17.90 -13.96 3.46
N VAL A 417 -18.10 -14.37 2.21
CA VAL A 417 -18.32 -15.78 1.85
C VAL A 417 -17.18 -16.24 0.95
N PRO A 418 -16.12 -16.88 1.50
CA PRO A 418 -14.90 -17.18 0.77
C PRO A 418 -15.13 -17.94 -0.54
N LEU A 419 -16.00 -18.96 -0.54
CA LEU A 419 -16.24 -19.79 -1.73
C LEU A 419 -16.85 -18.99 -2.90
N THR A 420 -17.78 -18.08 -2.61
CA THR A 420 -18.42 -17.22 -3.60
C THR A 420 -17.39 -16.26 -4.19
N TRP A 421 -16.61 -15.60 -3.33
CA TRP A 421 -15.58 -14.65 -3.74
C TRP A 421 -14.47 -15.33 -4.54
N VAL A 422 -13.88 -16.43 -4.04
CA VAL A 422 -12.81 -17.19 -4.72
C VAL A 422 -13.20 -17.60 -6.14
N THR A 423 -14.45 -18.05 -6.32
CA THR A 423 -14.98 -18.44 -7.63
C THR A 423 -15.03 -17.25 -8.59
N ALA A 424 -15.47 -16.07 -8.10
CA ALA A 424 -15.52 -14.86 -8.92
C ALA A 424 -14.12 -14.31 -9.23
N ALA A 425 -13.24 -14.23 -8.23
CA ALA A 425 -11.88 -13.72 -8.34
C ALA A 425 -11.03 -14.53 -9.33
N ARG A 426 -11.05 -15.87 -9.24
CA ARG A 426 -10.31 -16.75 -10.17
C ARG A 426 -10.72 -16.54 -11.63
N ASN A 427 -12.00 -16.26 -11.85
CA ASN A 427 -12.56 -16.01 -13.17
C ASN A 427 -12.38 -14.57 -13.65
N GLY A 428 -11.81 -13.67 -12.85
CA GLY A 428 -11.67 -12.24 -13.16
C GLY A 428 -13.03 -11.53 -13.21
N ARG A 429 -14.01 -12.00 -12.42
CA ARG A 429 -15.41 -11.52 -12.40
C ARG A 429 -15.85 -11.06 -11.01
N ALA A 430 -14.91 -10.79 -10.12
CA ALA A 430 -15.21 -10.28 -8.78
C ALA A 430 -15.85 -8.87 -8.81
N TRP A 431 -15.61 -8.13 -9.89
CA TRP A 431 -16.23 -6.83 -10.15
C TRP A 431 -17.30 -6.92 -11.24
N THR A 432 -18.39 -6.17 -11.08
CA THR A 432 -19.41 -5.96 -12.11
C THR A 432 -19.98 -4.55 -12.00
N GLY A 433 -19.76 -3.70 -13.01
CA GLY A 433 -20.32 -2.34 -13.06
C GLY A 433 -20.04 -1.52 -11.80
N GLY A 434 -18.79 -1.49 -11.32
CA GLY A 434 -18.39 -0.79 -10.09
C GLY A 434 -18.80 -1.46 -8.78
N THR A 435 -19.43 -2.63 -8.85
CA THR A 435 -19.87 -3.42 -7.69
C THR A 435 -18.85 -4.52 -7.38
N TRP A 436 -18.51 -4.68 -6.11
CA TRP A 436 -17.72 -5.78 -5.56
C TRP A 436 -18.37 -6.28 -4.26
N ASN A 437 -18.43 -7.60 -4.10
CA ASN A 437 -19.14 -8.26 -2.99
C ASN A 437 -20.58 -7.74 -2.73
N GLY A 438 -21.29 -7.40 -3.82
CA GLY A 438 -22.68 -6.92 -3.75
C GLY A 438 -22.85 -5.47 -3.23
N SER A 439 -21.76 -4.73 -3.05
CA SER A 439 -21.77 -3.30 -2.73
C SER A 439 -21.18 -2.49 -3.88
N VAL A 440 -21.64 -1.26 -4.09
CA VAL A 440 -21.07 -0.35 -5.08
C VAL A 440 -19.89 0.38 -4.44
N TRP A 441 -18.70 0.15 -4.97
CA TRP A 441 -17.44 0.72 -4.46
C TRP A 441 -16.93 1.87 -5.33
N SER A 442 -17.24 1.82 -6.61
CA SER A 442 -16.91 2.84 -7.59
C SER A 442 -18.11 3.06 -8.51
N GLY A 443 -18.16 4.20 -9.19
CA GLY A 443 -19.22 4.49 -10.15
C GLY A 443 -19.39 3.37 -11.17
N GLN A 444 -20.61 3.16 -11.66
CA GLN A 444 -20.87 2.25 -12.77
C GLN A 444 -20.19 2.83 -14.02
N ALA A 445 -19.01 2.31 -14.39
CA ALA A 445 -18.10 2.88 -15.37
C ALA A 445 -18.75 3.43 -16.65
N PHE A 446 -18.09 4.43 -17.27
CA PHE A 446 -18.02 4.51 -18.73
C PHE A 446 -16.63 4.08 -19.21
N THR A 447 -16.65 3.25 -20.24
CA THR A 447 -15.54 2.68 -20.99
C THR A 447 -15.01 3.68 -22.01
N GLY A 448 -13.74 4.07 -21.95
CA GLY A 448 -13.08 4.75 -23.07
C GLY A 448 -12.32 6.04 -22.75
N THR A 449 -11.51 6.47 -23.72
CA THR A 449 -10.34 7.35 -23.60
C THR A 449 -10.69 8.82 -23.30
N SER A 450 -10.71 9.17 -22.01
CA SER A 450 -10.47 10.51 -21.42
C SER A 450 -11.56 11.59 -21.67
N TRP A 451 -11.82 12.61 -20.82
CA TRP A 451 -11.04 13.35 -19.83
C TRP A 451 -11.94 13.89 -18.69
N ALA A 452 -11.31 14.21 -17.55
CA ALA A 452 -11.65 15.30 -16.63
C ALA A 452 -13.05 15.34 -16.00
N SER A 453 -13.08 14.97 -14.72
CA SER A 453 -13.97 15.54 -13.70
C SER A 453 -15.45 15.68 -14.07
N SER A 454 -16.27 14.67 -13.75
CA SER A 454 -17.60 14.95 -13.20
C SER A 454 -18.26 13.69 -12.63
N THR A 455 -18.35 13.70 -11.30
CA THR A 455 -19.46 13.22 -10.47
C THR A 455 -20.12 11.91 -10.89
N TRP A 456 -19.57 10.81 -10.37
CA TRP A 456 -20.29 9.55 -10.22
C TRP A 456 -21.16 9.61 -8.97
N ALA A 457 -22.34 8.97 -9.06
CA ALA A 457 -23.42 9.03 -8.08
C ALA A 457 -22.93 8.92 -6.63
N ILE A 458 -23.52 9.75 -5.75
CA ILE A 458 -23.30 9.75 -4.30
C ILE A 458 -23.31 8.31 -3.81
N VAL A 459 -22.15 7.78 -3.39
CA VAL A 459 -22.10 6.54 -2.63
C VAL A 459 -22.47 6.95 -1.22
N THR A 460 -23.75 6.87 -0.90
CA THR A 460 -24.12 6.89 0.49
C THR A 460 -23.61 5.59 1.11
N TRP A 461 -22.75 5.68 2.11
CA TRP A 461 -22.59 4.67 3.15
C TRP A 461 -23.92 4.55 3.94
N THR A 462 -25.02 4.24 3.26
CA THR A 462 -26.35 4.04 3.83
C THR A 462 -26.46 2.59 4.25
N GLY A 463 -25.81 2.27 5.36
CA GLY A 463 -25.86 0.94 5.93
C GLY A 463 -25.22 0.96 7.30
N ARG A 464 -26.06 1.10 8.33
CA ARG A 464 -25.88 0.62 9.71
C ARG A 464 -24.44 0.20 10.02
N SER A 465 -23.74 1.07 10.74
CA SER A 465 -22.46 0.78 11.39
C SER A 465 -22.49 -0.59 12.09
N TRP A 466 -21.36 -1.26 12.03
CA TRP A 466 -21.04 -2.57 12.58
C TRP A 466 -21.84 -2.95 13.83
N ALA A 467 -22.65 -4.00 13.68
CA ALA A 467 -23.61 -4.59 14.63
C ALA A 467 -25.02 -3.97 14.59
N GLY A 468 -25.98 -4.82 14.18
CA GLY A 468 -27.39 -4.52 14.29
C GLY A 468 -27.82 -4.31 15.74
N ARG A 469 -28.35 -3.13 16.02
CA ARG A 469 -29.54 -2.97 16.85
C ARG A 469 -30.56 -2.19 16.02
N SER A 470 -31.68 -2.85 15.76
CA SER A 470 -32.94 -2.23 15.34
C SER A 470 -33.30 -1.10 16.29
N TRP A 471 -33.58 0.10 15.79
CA TRP A 471 -34.71 0.96 16.21
C TRP A 471 -35.11 1.89 15.05
N ALA A 472 -36.42 2.16 15.03
CA ALA A 472 -37.20 2.84 14.00
C ALA A 472 -36.80 4.32 13.82
N GLY A 473 -37.02 4.86 12.61
CA GLY A 473 -36.88 6.30 12.35
C GLY A 473 -36.69 6.63 10.88
N ASP A 474 -37.81 6.64 10.16
CA ASP A 474 -38.18 7.44 9.00
C ASP A 474 -37.19 7.62 7.82
N SER A 475 -37.55 6.90 6.76
CA SER A 475 -37.18 7.15 5.37
C SER A 475 -37.23 8.63 4.98
N TRP A 476 -36.15 9.14 4.41
CA TRP A 476 -36.19 10.29 3.52
C TRP A 476 -35.46 9.96 2.22
N ALA A 477 -36.23 9.45 1.25
CA ALA A 477 -35.92 9.58 -0.17
C ALA A 477 -36.97 10.52 -0.76
N GLY A 478 -36.71 11.83 -0.69
CA GLY A 478 -37.51 12.80 -1.42
C GLY A 478 -37.10 12.78 -2.88
N ARG A 479 -38.03 12.43 -3.78
CA ARG A 479 -38.37 13.19 -5.00
C ARG A 479 -39.77 12.80 -5.47
N SER A 480 -40.79 13.48 -4.94
CA SER A 480 -41.94 13.86 -5.76
C SER A 480 -42.19 15.34 -5.52
N TRP A 481 -42.09 16.09 -6.61
CA TRP A 481 -42.44 17.51 -6.66
C TRP A 481 -43.96 17.57 -6.82
N ASN A 482 -44.66 18.25 -5.92
CA ASN A 482 -45.86 18.98 -6.30
C ASN A 482 -46.23 20.03 -5.24
N GLY A 483 -46.45 21.27 -5.69
CA GLY A 483 -47.34 22.22 -5.04
C GLY A 483 -46.78 23.05 -3.87
N GLY A 484 -46.57 24.34 -4.14
CA GLY A 484 -47.27 25.39 -3.41
C GLY A 484 -46.74 25.83 -2.03
N THR A 485 -46.16 27.03 -2.03
CA THR A 485 -46.14 28.02 -0.94
C THR A 485 -45.22 27.80 0.26
N TRP A 486 -44.26 28.72 0.37
CA TRP A 486 -43.47 29.02 1.56
C TRP A 486 -44.25 30.02 2.42
N THR A 487 -44.48 29.70 3.69
CA THR A 487 -44.76 30.71 4.72
C THR A 487 -43.78 30.51 5.87
N GLY A 488 -42.81 31.42 5.95
CA GLY A 488 -41.92 31.53 7.10
C GLY A 488 -42.67 31.92 8.37
N ARG A 489 -42.09 31.48 9.50
CA ARG A 489 -42.18 31.94 10.89
C ARG A 489 -41.31 30.94 11.64
N SER A 490 -40.28 31.24 12.41
CA SER A 490 -39.72 32.48 12.95
C SER A 490 -38.48 32.00 13.73
N TRP A 491 -37.35 32.68 13.59
CA TRP A 491 -36.24 32.55 14.54
C TRP A 491 -36.62 33.29 15.83
N ALA A 492 -36.36 32.68 16.98
CA ALA A 492 -36.37 33.36 18.28
C ALA A 492 -35.28 32.73 19.18
N TYR A 493 -34.28 33.57 19.51
CA TYR A 493 -33.40 33.65 20.71
C TYR A 493 -33.02 32.34 21.46
N GLY A 494 -31.83 32.11 22.00
CA GLY A 494 -30.71 32.99 22.35
C GLY A 494 -29.91 32.29 23.47
N THR A 495 -28.60 32.12 23.24
CA THR A 495 -27.48 32.04 24.21
C THR A 495 -27.63 31.40 25.61
N TRP A 496 -26.81 30.35 25.79
CA TRP A 496 -25.77 30.15 26.82
C TRP A 496 -26.11 30.24 28.32
N ALA A 497 -25.95 29.09 29.00
CA ALA A 497 -25.53 29.02 30.40
C ALA A 497 -24.08 28.51 30.45
N GLY A 498 -23.16 29.36 30.95
CA GLY A 498 -21.80 28.97 31.36
C GLY A 498 -21.85 27.95 32.52
N ARG A 499 -20.75 27.37 32.99
CA ARG A 499 -19.39 27.88 33.30
C ARG A 499 -18.48 26.63 33.29
N SER A 500 -17.21 26.63 32.90
CA SER A 500 -16.13 27.50 33.34
C SER A 500 -14.91 27.35 32.42
N TRP A 501 -14.26 28.46 32.09
CA TRP A 501 -12.87 28.52 31.61
C TRP A 501 -11.95 28.94 32.76
N ALA A 502 -10.82 28.26 32.89
CA ALA A 502 -9.54 28.73 33.45
C ALA A 502 -8.47 27.86 32.76
N GLY A 503 -7.69 28.36 31.79
CA GLY A 503 -6.52 29.24 31.96
C GLY A 503 -5.29 28.38 32.35
N ARG A 504 -4.07 28.47 31.79
CA ARG A 504 -3.39 29.38 30.87
C ARG A 504 -2.14 28.66 30.29
N SER A 505 -1.61 29.21 29.20
CA SER A 505 -0.24 29.10 28.64
C SER A 505 0.28 27.76 28.12
N TRP A 506 0.44 27.75 26.79
CA TRP A 506 1.49 27.17 25.95
C TRP A 506 2.68 26.51 26.66
N ALA A 507 2.87 25.24 26.35
CA ALA A 507 4.11 24.67 25.83
C ALA A 507 3.73 23.54 24.87
#